data_AF-A0A6J8BEI6-F1
#
_entry.id   AF-A0A6J8BEI6-F1
#
_cell.length_a   1.000
_cell.length_b   1.000
_cell.length_c   1.000
_cell.angle_alpha   90.00
_cell.angle_beta   90.00
_cell.angle_gamma   90.00
#
_symmetry.space_group_name_H-M   'P 1'
#
loop_
_entity.id
_entity.type
_entity.pdbx_description
1 polymer ?
#
loop_
_entity_poly.entity_id
_entity_poly.type
_entity_poly.pdbx_seq_one_letter_code
_entity_poly.pdbx_strand_id
1 'polypeptide(L)'
;MKFMEKREPVKLGNYLFYYNIALVILNLHIFTQVFYYTTKAGYNYSCQKVVYTDDENELQIAKALWWFYFSKCVEMLDTIFFVLRKKNNQVSFLHVYHHASMFPLWWIGVKWVAGGQSFFGAMINSFIHVVMYGYYGLSALGPHMQKYLWWKRYLTMMQLIQFVVGITHAAQSLFIQCEFPMWMQWALVFYAFTILCLFLNFYFHAYIKSVRRKAAKKESNGKVKSSEANGHIFNDKPATNGHVETKKHK
;
A
#
# COMPACT_ATOMS: atom_id res chain seq x y z
N MET A 1 19.09 2.12 12.15
CA MET A 1 19.43 2.56 10.78
C MET A 1 20.91 2.93 10.56
N LYS A 2 21.70 3.28 11.60
CA LYS A 2 23.14 3.62 11.48
C LYS A 2 24.06 2.52 10.92
N PHE A 3 23.66 1.25 10.97
CA PHE A 3 24.50 0.11 10.55
C PHE A 3 24.72 0.01 9.02
N MET A 4 23.71 0.37 8.21
CA MET A 4 23.81 0.33 6.74
C MET A 4 24.35 1.63 6.14
N GLU A 5 24.53 2.69 6.94
CA GLU A 5 24.92 4.01 6.47
C GLU A 5 26.23 3.98 5.67
N LYS A 6 27.22 3.22 6.18
CA LYS A 6 28.55 3.05 5.58
C LYS A 6 28.69 1.86 4.60
N ARG A 7 27.62 1.13 4.29
CA ARG A 7 27.64 -0.08 3.42
C ARG A 7 26.94 0.15 2.09
N GLU A 8 27.36 -0.57 1.05
CA GLU A 8 26.69 -0.57 -0.25
C GLU A 8 25.34 -1.33 -0.19
N PRO A 9 24.36 -0.96 -1.04
CA PRO A 9 23.06 -1.63 -1.07
C PRO A 9 23.17 -3.09 -1.54
N VAL A 10 22.60 -4.01 -0.78
CA VAL A 10 22.69 -5.46 -1.10
C VAL A 10 21.84 -5.80 -2.33
N LYS A 11 22.43 -6.47 -3.32
CA LYS A 11 21.74 -6.95 -4.53
C LYS A 11 20.93 -8.22 -4.23
N LEU A 12 19.72 -8.04 -3.70
CA LEU A 12 18.81 -9.14 -3.29
C LEU A 12 17.74 -9.48 -4.33
N GLY A 13 17.98 -9.26 -5.63
CA GLY A 13 16.96 -9.37 -6.68
C GLY A 13 16.22 -10.72 -6.71
N ASN A 14 16.97 -11.81 -6.89
CA ASN A 14 16.41 -13.16 -6.97
C ASN A 14 15.78 -13.60 -5.63
N TYR A 15 16.41 -13.24 -4.51
CA TYR A 15 15.88 -13.55 -3.18
C TYR A 15 14.51 -12.89 -2.95
N LEU A 16 14.38 -11.59 -3.29
CA LEU A 16 13.10 -10.88 -3.19
C LEU A 16 12.04 -11.53 -4.07
N PHE A 17 12.40 -12.00 -5.27
CA PHE A 17 11.44 -12.68 -6.14
C PHE A 17 10.88 -13.92 -5.43
N TYR A 18 11.72 -14.86 -4.97
CA TYR A 18 11.27 -16.07 -4.28
C TYR A 18 10.50 -15.76 -3.00
N TYR A 19 10.96 -14.77 -2.23
CA TYR A 19 10.30 -14.32 -1.02
C TYR A 19 8.88 -13.79 -1.29
N ASN A 20 8.70 -12.94 -2.32
CA ASN A 20 7.38 -12.44 -2.69
C ASN A 20 6.47 -13.58 -3.19
N ILE A 21 7.00 -14.53 -3.95
CA ILE A 21 6.23 -15.71 -4.40
C ILE A 21 5.81 -16.59 -3.21
N ALA A 22 6.69 -16.80 -2.23
CA ALA A 22 6.34 -17.53 -1.02
C ALA A 22 5.21 -16.84 -0.24
N LEU A 23 5.24 -15.50 -0.14
CA LEU A 23 4.16 -14.72 0.47
C LEU A 23 2.85 -14.78 -0.32
N VAL A 24 2.90 -14.82 -1.66
CA VAL A 24 1.72 -15.06 -2.50
C VAL A 24 1.10 -16.42 -2.17
N ILE A 25 1.91 -17.47 -2.13
CA ILE A 25 1.43 -18.84 -1.84
C ILE A 25 0.85 -18.89 -0.42
N LEU A 26 1.52 -18.30 0.56
CA LEU A 26 1.06 -18.27 1.95
C LEU A 26 -0.29 -17.54 2.08
N ASN A 27 -0.42 -16.34 1.52
CA ASN A 27 -1.66 -15.58 1.59
C ASN A 27 -2.79 -16.24 0.78
N LEU A 28 -2.47 -16.91 -0.33
CA LEU A 28 -3.46 -17.67 -1.11
C LEU A 28 -3.95 -18.90 -0.32
N HIS A 29 -3.04 -19.60 0.37
CA HIS A 29 -3.40 -20.70 1.26
C HIS A 29 -4.33 -20.21 2.38
N ILE A 30 -3.98 -19.13 3.07
CA ILE A 30 -4.83 -18.56 4.13
C ILE A 30 -6.20 -18.17 3.57
N PHE A 31 -6.25 -17.45 2.44
CA PHE A 31 -7.50 -17.04 1.81
C PHE A 31 -8.40 -18.25 1.48
N THR A 32 -7.83 -19.28 0.85
CA THR A 32 -8.59 -20.48 0.45
C THR A 32 -9.07 -21.28 1.65
N GLN A 33 -8.26 -21.42 2.70
CA GLN A 33 -8.67 -22.09 3.95
C GLN A 33 -9.80 -21.34 4.63
N VAL A 34 -9.64 -20.02 4.85
CA VAL A 34 -10.69 -19.21 5.49
C VAL A 34 -11.97 -19.26 4.65
N PHE A 35 -11.89 -19.05 3.34
CA PHE A 35 -13.07 -19.07 2.47
C PHE A 35 -13.78 -20.44 2.48
N TYR A 36 -13.04 -21.54 2.34
CA TYR A 36 -13.60 -22.88 2.25
C TYR A 36 -14.28 -23.32 3.55
N TYR A 37 -13.59 -23.19 4.69
CA TYR A 37 -14.12 -23.65 5.97
C TYR A 37 -15.20 -22.74 6.53
N THR A 38 -15.15 -21.43 6.29
CA THR A 38 -16.26 -20.53 6.67
C THR A 38 -17.53 -20.79 5.86
N THR A 39 -17.38 -21.12 4.57
CA THR A 39 -18.52 -21.52 3.72
C THR A 39 -19.12 -22.85 4.20
N LYS A 40 -18.28 -23.84 4.53
CA LYS A 40 -18.73 -25.12 5.09
C LYS A 40 -19.41 -24.99 6.45
N ALA A 41 -18.88 -24.12 7.32
CA ALA A 41 -19.46 -23.83 8.63
C ALA A 41 -20.73 -22.97 8.55
N GLY A 42 -21.13 -22.49 7.36
CA GLY A 42 -22.33 -21.68 7.18
C GLY A 42 -22.24 -20.30 7.82
N TYR A 43 -21.04 -19.70 7.84
CA TYR A 43 -20.82 -18.41 8.49
C TYR A 43 -21.69 -17.30 7.89
N ASN A 44 -22.27 -16.49 8.78
CA ASN A 44 -23.01 -15.31 8.36
C ASN A 44 -22.05 -14.10 8.22
N TYR A 45 -21.99 -13.52 7.02
CA TYR A 45 -21.15 -12.37 6.73
C TYR A 45 -21.54 -11.11 7.52
N SER A 46 -22.80 -10.99 7.96
CA SER A 46 -23.30 -9.82 8.70
C SER A 46 -23.00 -9.87 10.20
N CYS A 47 -23.13 -11.03 10.82
CA CYS A 47 -22.82 -11.24 12.24
C CYS A 47 -22.52 -12.70 12.50
N GLN A 48 -21.31 -12.96 13.01
CA GLN A 48 -20.80 -14.29 13.32
C GLN A 48 -20.15 -14.23 14.68
N LYS A 49 -20.77 -14.90 15.65
CA LYS A 49 -20.20 -15.05 16.98
C LYS A 49 -18.99 -15.96 16.94
N VAL A 50 -18.15 -15.83 17.95
CA VAL A 50 -17.03 -16.76 18.14
C VAL A 50 -17.58 -18.01 18.80
N VAL A 51 -17.36 -19.17 18.18
CA VAL A 51 -17.75 -20.45 18.74
C VAL A 51 -16.49 -21.19 19.14
N TYR A 52 -16.35 -21.46 20.44
CA TYR A 52 -15.26 -22.30 20.94
C TYR A 52 -15.75 -23.74 20.98
N THR A 53 -15.31 -24.52 19.99
CA THR A 53 -15.68 -25.92 19.83
C THR A 53 -14.54 -26.68 19.16
N ASP A 54 -14.53 -28.00 19.35
CA ASP A 54 -13.59 -28.92 18.68
C ASP A 54 -14.14 -29.39 17.31
N ASP A 55 -15.11 -28.67 16.74
CA ASP A 55 -15.56 -28.90 15.37
C ASP A 55 -14.40 -28.73 14.38
N GLU A 56 -14.31 -29.63 13.40
CA GLU A 56 -13.22 -29.63 12.44
C GLU A 56 -13.16 -28.31 11.66
N ASN A 57 -14.30 -27.72 11.27
CA ASN A 57 -14.30 -26.50 10.49
C ASN A 57 -13.83 -25.30 11.33
N GLU A 58 -14.30 -25.18 12.57
CA GLU A 58 -13.91 -24.10 13.49
C GLU A 58 -12.41 -24.18 13.84
N LEU A 59 -11.89 -25.38 14.09
CA LEU A 59 -10.47 -25.62 14.30
C LEU A 59 -9.62 -25.23 13.08
N GLN A 60 -10.09 -25.53 11.87
CA GLN A 60 -9.37 -25.17 10.64
C GLN A 60 -9.40 -23.65 10.39
N ILE A 61 -10.51 -22.97 10.72
CA ILE A 61 -10.59 -21.50 10.68
C ILE A 61 -9.60 -20.90 11.68
N ALA A 62 -9.57 -21.39 12.92
CA ALA A 62 -8.64 -20.93 13.95
C ALA A 62 -7.17 -21.14 13.52
N LYS A 63 -6.85 -22.30 12.91
CA LYS A 63 -5.53 -22.58 12.32
C LYS A 63 -5.20 -21.62 11.18
N ALA A 64 -6.15 -21.32 10.31
CA ALA A 64 -5.95 -20.37 9.21
C ALA A 64 -5.71 -18.94 9.73
N LEU A 65 -6.42 -18.52 10.78
CA LEU A 65 -6.19 -17.25 11.47
C LEU A 65 -4.82 -17.22 12.18
N TRP A 66 -4.36 -18.35 12.72
CA TRP A 66 -3.01 -18.45 13.26
C TRP A 66 -1.95 -18.31 12.16
N TRP A 67 -2.14 -18.95 11.00
CA TRP A 67 -1.27 -18.76 9.84
C TRP A 67 -1.30 -17.32 9.32
N PHE A 68 -2.45 -16.64 9.40
CA PHE A 68 -2.56 -15.22 9.12
C PHE A 68 -1.73 -14.37 10.09
N TYR A 69 -1.77 -14.65 11.38
CA TYR A 69 -0.89 -13.99 12.34
C TYR A 69 0.59 -14.24 12.03
N PHE A 70 0.95 -15.50 11.73
CA PHE A 70 2.31 -15.85 11.35
C PHE A 70 2.77 -15.11 10.09
N SER A 71 1.89 -14.94 9.10
CA SER A 71 2.21 -14.17 7.89
C SER A 71 2.62 -12.75 8.24
N LYS A 72 1.99 -12.10 9.22
CA LYS A 72 2.39 -10.74 9.68
C LYS A 72 3.80 -10.67 10.26
N CYS A 73 4.27 -11.76 10.87
CA CYS A 73 5.66 -11.87 11.29
C CYS A 73 6.61 -11.88 10.08
N VAL A 74 6.28 -12.69 9.07
CA VAL A 74 7.07 -12.79 7.83
C VAL A 74 7.06 -11.46 7.08
N GLU A 75 5.91 -10.81 6.95
CA GLU A 75 5.77 -9.50 6.29
C GLU A 75 6.58 -8.39 6.98
N MET A 76 6.86 -8.51 8.28
CA MET A 76 7.75 -7.59 8.98
C MET A 76 9.18 -7.61 8.42
N LEU A 77 9.61 -8.73 7.82
CA LEU A 77 10.88 -8.86 7.11
C LEU A 77 10.97 -7.95 5.88
N ASP A 78 9.83 -7.51 5.29
CA ASP A 78 9.81 -6.53 4.20
C ASP A 78 10.54 -5.24 4.60
N THR A 79 10.32 -4.81 5.84
CA THR A 79 10.96 -3.63 6.42
C THR A 79 12.47 -3.82 6.51
N ILE A 80 12.92 -5.02 6.88
CA ILE A 80 14.35 -5.37 6.92
C ILE A 80 14.94 -5.31 5.51
N PHE A 81 14.27 -5.88 4.50
CA PHE A 81 14.75 -5.85 3.12
C PHE A 81 14.80 -4.43 2.54
N PHE A 82 13.84 -3.56 2.88
CA PHE A 82 13.90 -2.15 2.46
C PHE A 82 15.07 -1.40 3.07
N VAL A 83 15.37 -1.64 4.36
CA VAL A 83 16.54 -1.06 5.04
C VAL A 83 17.84 -1.59 4.44
N LEU A 84 17.95 -2.90 4.18
CA LEU A 84 19.14 -3.52 3.57
C LEU A 84 19.40 -3.04 2.14
N ARG A 85 18.35 -2.67 1.39
CA ARG A 85 18.47 -2.11 0.03
C ARG A 85 18.68 -0.59 0.01
N LYS A 86 18.81 0.07 1.17
CA LYS A 86 18.84 1.54 1.29
C LYS A 86 17.63 2.24 0.64
N LYS A 87 16.48 1.55 0.52
CA LYS A 87 15.25 2.13 -0.03
C LYS A 87 14.42 2.79 1.07
N ASN A 88 15.02 3.73 1.80
CA ASN A 88 14.37 4.40 2.93
C ASN A 88 13.11 5.19 2.51
N ASN A 89 13.02 5.64 1.25
CA ASN A 89 11.79 6.24 0.72
C ASN A 89 10.58 5.29 0.69
N GLN A 90 10.79 3.97 0.76
CA GLN A 90 9.71 2.97 0.85
C GLN A 90 9.29 2.71 2.30
N VAL A 91 10.19 2.95 3.26
CA VAL A 91 9.93 2.84 4.71
C VAL A 91 9.27 4.15 5.18
N SER A 92 8.00 4.32 4.80
CA SER A 92 7.20 5.45 5.27
C SER A 92 6.76 5.25 6.73
N PHE A 93 6.38 6.34 7.41
CA PHE A 93 5.76 6.25 8.74
C PHE A 93 4.54 5.32 8.74
N LEU A 94 3.71 5.39 7.69
CA LEU A 94 2.55 4.51 7.50
C LEU A 94 2.95 3.04 7.46
N HIS A 95 3.99 2.68 6.70
CA HIS A 95 4.49 1.32 6.60
C HIS A 95 4.92 0.79 7.97
N VAL A 96 5.78 1.55 8.68
CA VAL A 96 6.30 1.12 9.98
C VAL A 96 5.18 1.06 11.03
N TYR A 97 4.32 2.09 11.09
CA TYR A 97 3.19 2.13 12.01
C TYR A 97 2.28 0.92 11.80
N HIS A 98 1.90 0.62 10.55
CA HIS A 98 1.06 -0.53 10.22
C HIS A 98 1.71 -1.86 10.61
N HIS A 99 2.94 -2.14 10.14
CA HIS A 99 3.59 -3.43 10.43
C HIS A 99 3.94 -3.63 11.91
N ALA A 100 4.32 -2.56 12.62
CA ALA A 100 4.64 -2.64 14.05
C ALA A 100 3.38 -2.82 14.93
N SER A 101 2.24 -2.28 14.52
CA SER A 101 0.98 -2.39 15.28
C SER A 101 0.15 -3.62 14.92
N MET A 102 0.14 -4.06 13.66
CA MET A 102 -0.61 -5.22 13.21
C MET A 102 -0.20 -6.51 13.92
N PHE A 103 1.12 -6.71 14.11
CA PHE A 103 1.64 -7.91 14.74
C PHE A 103 1.11 -8.12 16.17
N PRO A 104 1.24 -7.18 17.13
CA PRO A 104 0.69 -7.36 18.48
C PRO A 104 -0.84 -7.37 18.52
N LEU A 105 -1.54 -6.62 17.65
CA LEU A 105 -3.01 -6.63 17.62
C LEU A 105 -3.56 -7.99 17.20
N TRP A 106 -2.97 -8.60 16.16
CA TRP A 106 -3.37 -9.94 15.72
C TRP A 106 -2.98 -11.04 16.69
N TRP A 107 -1.89 -10.88 17.45
CA TRP A 107 -1.57 -11.80 18.55
C TRP A 107 -2.69 -11.84 19.59
N ILE A 108 -3.18 -10.68 20.04
CA ILE A 108 -4.29 -10.59 20.99
C ILE A 108 -5.55 -11.23 20.39
N GLY A 109 -5.85 -10.94 19.12
CA GLY A 109 -7.00 -11.52 18.42
C GLY A 109 -6.95 -13.05 18.33
N VAL A 110 -5.84 -13.63 17.86
CA VAL A 110 -5.70 -15.09 17.76
C VAL A 110 -5.64 -15.75 19.14
N LYS A 111 -5.10 -15.08 20.16
CA LYS A 111 -5.00 -15.65 21.50
C LYS A 111 -6.36 -15.76 22.20
N TRP A 112 -7.22 -14.77 22.01
CA TRP A 112 -8.46 -14.62 22.78
C TRP A 112 -9.74 -14.81 21.98
N VAL A 113 -9.69 -14.68 20.65
CA VAL A 113 -10.85 -14.52 19.77
C VAL A 113 -10.54 -15.10 18.38
N ALA A 114 -10.05 -16.34 18.34
CA ALA A 114 -9.64 -17.04 17.11
C ALA A 114 -10.85 -17.51 16.27
N GLY A 115 -11.68 -16.57 15.79
CA GLY A 115 -12.85 -16.87 14.99
C GLY A 115 -13.85 -15.73 14.94
N GLY A 116 -15.10 -16.07 14.61
CA GLY A 116 -16.19 -15.10 14.49
C GLY A 116 -15.92 -14.04 13.43
N GLN A 117 -16.48 -12.84 13.60
CA GLN A 117 -16.42 -11.71 12.65
C GLN A 117 -15.02 -11.33 12.14
N SER A 118 -13.94 -11.70 12.86
CA SER A 118 -12.56 -11.45 12.44
C SER A 118 -12.16 -12.14 11.14
N PHE A 119 -12.85 -13.23 10.76
CA PHE A 119 -12.58 -14.00 9.54
C PHE A 119 -12.64 -13.14 8.27
N PHE A 120 -13.59 -12.21 8.21
CA PHE A 120 -13.85 -11.40 7.03
C PHE A 120 -12.67 -10.45 6.73
N GLY A 121 -12.14 -9.82 7.78
CA GLY A 121 -10.94 -8.98 7.70
C GLY A 121 -9.71 -9.77 7.25
N ALA A 122 -9.47 -10.94 7.84
CA ALA A 122 -8.36 -11.82 7.45
C ALA A 122 -8.49 -12.30 6.00
N MET A 123 -9.70 -12.65 5.56
CA MET A 123 -9.99 -13.14 4.21
C MET A 123 -9.69 -12.05 3.16
N ILE A 124 -10.28 -10.86 3.30
CA ILE A 124 -10.05 -9.77 2.34
C ILE A 124 -8.59 -9.33 2.35
N ASN A 125 -7.98 -9.22 3.54
CA ASN A 125 -6.57 -8.83 3.64
C ASN A 125 -5.67 -9.83 2.92
N SER A 126 -5.87 -11.13 3.15
CA SER A 126 -5.09 -12.18 2.49
C SER A 126 -5.25 -12.10 0.96
N PHE A 127 -6.46 -11.88 0.46
CA PHE A 127 -6.70 -11.70 -0.97
C PHE A 127 -5.95 -10.50 -1.55
N ILE A 128 -6.04 -9.33 -0.92
CA ILE A 128 -5.30 -8.15 -1.39
C ILE A 128 -3.78 -8.36 -1.29
N HIS A 129 -3.31 -9.07 -0.25
CA HIS A 129 -1.90 -9.40 -0.09
C HIS A 129 -1.39 -10.35 -1.19
N VAL A 130 -2.20 -11.30 -1.66
CA VAL A 130 -1.88 -12.11 -2.87
C VAL A 130 -1.61 -11.20 -4.07
N VAL A 131 -2.49 -10.22 -4.31
CA VAL A 131 -2.33 -9.31 -5.47
C VAL A 131 -1.15 -8.37 -5.28
N MET A 132 -0.96 -7.83 -4.07
CA MET A 132 0.13 -6.90 -3.74
C MET A 132 1.51 -7.60 -3.86
N TYR A 133 1.69 -8.75 -3.24
CA TYR A 133 2.94 -9.51 -3.31
C TYR A 133 3.18 -10.07 -4.70
N GLY A 134 2.13 -10.42 -5.45
CA GLY A 134 2.24 -10.75 -6.87
C GLY A 134 2.84 -9.60 -7.69
N TYR A 135 2.35 -8.37 -7.47
CA TYR A 135 2.93 -7.19 -8.10
C TYR A 135 4.38 -6.96 -7.68
N TYR A 136 4.72 -7.13 -6.40
CA TYR A 136 6.10 -6.95 -5.93
C TYR A 136 7.04 -8.02 -6.48
N GLY A 137 6.61 -9.28 -6.56
CA GLY A 137 7.33 -10.36 -7.22
C GLY A 137 7.62 -10.03 -8.69
N LEU A 138 6.61 -9.64 -9.45
CA LEU A 138 6.80 -9.22 -10.85
C LEU A 138 7.72 -8.00 -10.98
N SER A 139 7.65 -7.06 -10.04
CA SER A 139 8.54 -5.88 -10.04
C SER A 139 10.00 -6.21 -9.74
N ALA A 140 10.27 -7.35 -9.09
CA ALA A 140 11.61 -7.83 -8.75
C ALA A 140 12.34 -8.46 -9.95
N LEU A 141 11.61 -8.90 -10.99
CA LEU A 141 12.17 -9.45 -12.24
C LEU A 141 12.90 -8.39 -13.10
N GLY A 142 12.90 -7.13 -12.69
CA GLY A 142 13.73 -6.07 -13.24
C GLY A 142 13.02 -5.08 -14.17
N PRO A 143 13.78 -4.19 -14.83
CA PRO A 143 13.24 -3.06 -15.59
C PRO A 143 12.33 -3.48 -16.76
N HIS A 144 12.59 -4.64 -17.36
CA HIS A 144 11.78 -5.18 -18.45
C HIS A 144 10.32 -5.41 -18.01
N MET A 145 10.12 -5.98 -16.83
CA MET A 145 8.77 -6.24 -16.30
C MET A 145 8.11 -4.98 -15.71
N GLN A 146 8.89 -4.07 -15.13
CA GLN A 146 8.37 -2.83 -14.53
C GLN A 146 7.62 -1.94 -15.52
N LYS A 147 7.95 -1.99 -16.82
CA LYS A 147 7.24 -1.25 -17.87
C LYS A 147 5.77 -1.67 -18.00
N TYR A 148 5.47 -2.95 -17.75
CA TYR A 148 4.11 -3.50 -17.84
C TYR A 148 3.29 -3.30 -16.55
N LEU A 149 3.91 -2.82 -15.47
CA LEU A 149 3.29 -2.64 -14.16
C LEU A 149 2.60 -1.26 -13.99
N TRP A 150 1.88 -0.82 -15.02
CA TRP A 150 1.16 0.47 -15.03
C TRP A 150 0.00 0.53 -14.02
N TRP A 151 -0.50 -0.62 -13.59
CA TRP A 151 -1.68 -0.77 -12.74
C TRP A 151 -1.39 -0.60 -11.23
N LYS A 152 -0.20 -0.11 -10.86
CA LYS A 152 0.17 0.19 -9.46
C LYS A 152 -0.86 1.05 -8.73
N ARG A 153 -1.49 2.01 -9.43
CA ARG A 153 -2.51 2.87 -8.85
C ARG A 153 -3.75 2.08 -8.42
N TYR A 154 -4.17 1.09 -9.21
CA TYR A 154 -5.32 0.25 -8.89
C TYR A 154 -5.08 -0.62 -7.67
N LEU A 155 -3.84 -1.10 -7.46
CA LEU A 155 -3.46 -1.78 -6.22
C LEU A 155 -3.71 -0.91 -4.99
N THR A 156 -3.27 0.35 -5.04
CA THR A 156 -3.49 1.28 -3.93
C THR A 156 -4.98 1.57 -3.73
N MET A 157 -5.77 1.62 -4.80
CA MET A 157 -7.22 1.78 -4.69
C MET A 157 -7.89 0.54 -4.07
N MET A 158 -7.48 -0.68 -4.44
CA MET A 158 -7.99 -1.90 -3.82
C MET A 158 -7.65 -1.99 -2.33
N GLN A 159 -6.44 -1.60 -1.93
CA GLN A 159 -6.05 -1.50 -0.51
C GLN A 159 -6.93 -0.49 0.24
N LEU A 160 -7.22 0.67 -0.36
CA LEU A 160 -8.10 1.66 0.24
C LEU A 160 -9.54 1.14 0.40
N ILE A 161 -10.06 0.48 -0.64
CA ILE A 161 -11.39 -0.14 -0.62
C ILE A 161 -11.46 -1.22 0.47
N GLN A 162 -10.42 -2.05 0.64
CA GLN A 162 -10.36 -3.02 1.74
C GLN A 162 -10.55 -2.34 3.09
N PHE A 163 -9.87 -1.22 3.36
CA PHE A 163 -10.03 -0.53 4.65
C PHE A 163 -11.43 0.05 4.82
N VAL A 164 -12.02 0.63 3.78
CA VAL A 164 -13.40 1.14 3.82
C VAL A 164 -14.37 0.00 4.11
N VAL A 165 -14.29 -1.10 3.35
CA VAL A 165 -15.14 -2.28 3.55
C VAL A 165 -14.97 -2.87 4.94
N GLY A 166 -13.73 -2.96 5.45
CA GLY A 166 -13.46 -3.43 6.81
C GLY A 166 -14.04 -2.52 7.89
N ILE A 167 -13.98 -1.20 7.73
CA ILE A 167 -14.60 -0.23 8.65
C ILE A 167 -16.12 -0.36 8.63
N THR A 168 -16.72 -0.42 7.43
CA THR A 168 -18.19 -0.55 7.30
C THR A 168 -18.68 -1.86 7.90
N HIS A 169 -17.95 -2.96 7.68
CA HIS A 169 -18.26 -4.27 8.26
C HIS A 169 -18.16 -4.26 9.79
N ALA A 170 -17.08 -3.69 10.34
CA ALA A 170 -16.92 -3.54 11.79
C ALA A 170 -17.99 -2.62 12.40
N ALA A 171 -18.35 -1.52 11.73
CA ALA A 171 -19.43 -0.62 12.16
C ALA A 171 -20.80 -1.32 12.13
N GLN A 172 -21.10 -2.06 11.06
CA GLN A 172 -22.32 -2.85 10.96
C GLN A 172 -22.43 -3.87 12.10
N SER A 173 -21.33 -4.55 12.44
CA SER A 173 -21.28 -5.50 13.55
C SER A 173 -21.58 -4.83 14.91
N LEU A 174 -21.19 -3.55 15.10
CA LEU A 174 -21.52 -2.76 16.28
C LEU A 174 -23.01 -2.36 16.30
N PHE A 175 -23.59 -1.96 15.16
CA PHE A 175 -25.01 -1.59 15.08
C PHE A 175 -25.94 -2.77 15.33
N ILE A 176 -25.57 -3.97 14.86
CA ILE A 176 -26.37 -5.20 15.03
C ILE A 176 -26.20 -5.81 16.44
N GLN A 177 -25.31 -5.26 17.28
CA GLN A 177 -24.99 -5.81 18.61
C GLN A 177 -24.60 -7.29 18.54
N CYS A 178 -23.74 -7.64 17.59
CA CYS A 178 -23.28 -9.01 17.41
C CYS A 178 -22.56 -9.51 18.68
N GLU A 179 -22.78 -10.78 19.06
CA GLU A 179 -22.13 -11.45 20.20
C GLU A 179 -20.62 -11.68 19.95
N PHE A 180 -19.88 -10.58 19.92
CA PHE A 180 -18.44 -10.52 19.75
C PHE A 180 -17.91 -9.48 20.74
N PRO A 181 -16.73 -9.67 21.35
CA PRO A 181 -16.24 -8.79 22.40
C PRO A 181 -16.20 -7.31 21.96
N MET A 182 -17.06 -6.49 22.56
CA MET A 182 -17.27 -5.09 22.17
C MET A 182 -15.98 -4.27 22.21
N TRP A 183 -15.13 -4.49 23.22
CA TRP A 183 -13.85 -3.78 23.35
C TRP A 183 -12.93 -4.03 22.15
N MET A 184 -12.96 -5.24 21.57
CA MET A 184 -12.16 -5.60 20.40
C MET A 184 -12.73 -4.99 19.12
N GLN A 185 -14.05 -4.91 18.97
CA GLN A 185 -14.69 -4.19 17.86
C GLN A 185 -14.35 -2.70 17.89
N TRP A 186 -14.45 -2.04 19.04
CA TRP A 186 -14.09 -0.62 19.17
C TRP A 186 -12.60 -0.38 18.87
N ALA A 187 -11.72 -1.24 19.37
CA ALA A 187 -10.28 -1.18 19.06
C ALA A 187 -10.02 -1.37 17.56
N LEU A 188 -10.71 -2.30 16.90
CA LEU A 188 -10.61 -2.56 15.46
C LEU A 188 -11.08 -1.35 14.64
N VAL A 189 -12.23 -0.76 14.99
CA VAL A 189 -12.77 0.43 14.31
C VAL A 189 -11.83 1.62 14.46
N PHE A 190 -11.36 1.88 15.68
CA PHE A 190 -10.40 2.96 15.94
C PHE A 190 -9.13 2.78 15.12
N TYR A 191 -8.57 1.56 15.14
CA TYR A 191 -7.37 1.23 14.39
C TYR A 191 -7.57 1.35 12.86
N ALA A 192 -8.67 0.83 12.33
CA ALA A 192 -8.95 0.90 10.91
C ALA A 192 -9.14 2.36 10.45
N PHE A 193 -9.74 3.20 11.28
CA PHE A 193 -9.87 4.64 11.02
C PHE A 193 -8.50 5.35 11.00
N THR A 194 -7.59 5.06 11.94
CA THR A 194 -6.25 5.67 11.91
C THR A 194 -5.51 5.28 10.63
N ILE A 195 -5.51 4.00 10.26
CA ILE A 195 -4.86 3.53 9.02
C ILE A 195 -5.49 4.16 7.77
N LEU A 196 -6.82 4.29 7.71
CA LEU A 196 -7.50 4.96 6.60
C LEU A 196 -7.01 6.41 6.44
N CYS A 197 -6.94 7.18 7.52
CA CYS A 197 -6.43 8.55 7.51
C CYS A 197 -4.98 8.63 7.00
N LEU A 198 -4.11 7.71 7.44
CA LEU A 198 -2.72 7.67 6.96
C LEU A 198 -2.63 7.28 5.47
N PHE A 199 -3.43 6.32 5.01
CA PHE A 199 -3.47 5.93 3.59
C PHE A 199 -4.01 7.04 2.69
N LEU A 200 -5.05 7.75 3.13
CA LEU A 200 -5.58 8.93 2.42
C LEU A 200 -4.52 10.04 2.33
N ASN A 201 -3.79 10.30 3.41
CA ASN A 201 -2.70 11.27 3.41
C ASN A 201 -1.60 10.88 2.40
N PHE A 202 -1.18 9.61 2.42
CA PHE A 202 -0.21 9.07 1.46
C PHE A 202 -0.73 9.19 0.02
N TYR A 203 -1.97 8.78 -0.25
CA TYR A 203 -2.57 8.84 -1.59
C TYR A 203 -2.63 10.27 -2.12
N PHE A 204 -3.05 11.22 -1.28
CA PHE A 204 -3.12 12.63 -1.63
C PHE A 204 -1.73 13.19 -1.98
N HIS A 205 -0.70 12.88 -1.17
CA HIS A 205 0.67 13.35 -1.43
C HIS A 205 1.33 12.68 -2.64
N ALA A 206 1.19 11.36 -2.77
CA ALA A 206 1.85 10.57 -3.81
C ALA A 206 1.23 10.78 -5.19
N TYR A 207 -0.10 10.89 -5.28
CA TYR A 207 -0.82 10.90 -6.56
C TYR A 207 -1.49 12.23 -6.88
N ILE A 208 -2.19 12.88 -5.95
CA ILE A 208 -2.94 14.11 -6.24
C ILE A 208 -2.01 15.33 -6.28
N LYS A 209 -1.21 15.53 -5.23
CA LYS A 209 -0.29 16.67 -5.12
C LYS A 209 0.81 16.60 -6.18
N SER A 210 1.28 15.41 -6.55
CA SER A 210 2.28 15.21 -7.60
C SER A 210 1.74 15.55 -9.00
N VAL A 211 0.48 15.18 -9.29
CA VAL A 211 -0.21 15.56 -10.53
C VAL A 211 -0.47 17.06 -10.59
N ARG A 212 -0.97 17.67 -9.49
CA ARG A 212 -1.18 19.13 -9.41
C ARG A 212 0.13 19.92 -9.60
N ARG A 213 1.24 19.46 -8.99
CA ARG A 213 2.57 20.06 -9.22
C ARG A 213 3.06 19.94 -10.66
N LYS A 214 2.80 18.80 -11.32
CA LYS A 214 3.14 18.59 -12.73
C LYS A 214 2.30 19.47 -13.65
N ALA A 215 1.00 19.63 -13.37
CA ALA A 215 0.12 20.54 -14.09
C ALA A 215 0.55 22.01 -13.93
N ALA A 216 0.80 22.46 -12.69
CA ALA A 216 1.27 23.81 -12.40
C ALA A 216 2.65 24.13 -13.02
N LYS A 217 3.59 23.16 -13.03
CA LYS A 217 4.86 23.31 -13.78
C LYS A 217 4.66 23.39 -15.29
N LYS A 218 3.66 22.69 -15.84
CA LYS A 218 3.35 22.72 -17.27
C LYS A 218 2.70 24.06 -17.68
N GLU A 219 1.87 24.65 -16.82
CA GLU A 219 1.36 26.02 -17.01
C GLU A 219 2.46 27.08 -16.87
N SER A 220 3.37 26.93 -15.90
CA SER A 220 4.50 27.85 -15.73
C SER A 220 5.50 27.79 -16.89
N ASN A 221 5.78 26.59 -17.44
CA ASN A 221 6.64 26.45 -18.63
C ASN A 221 5.90 26.81 -19.94
N GLY A 222 4.56 26.76 -19.95
CA GLY A 222 3.73 27.18 -21.09
C GLY A 222 3.54 28.70 -21.21
N LYS A 223 3.81 29.45 -20.13
CA LYS A 223 3.72 30.93 -20.12
C LYS A 223 4.97 31.64 -20.64
N VAL A 224 6.04 30.93 -21.01
CA VAL A 224 7.22 31.48 -21.70
C VAL A 224 7.19 31.05 -23.16
N LYS A 225 6.20 31.54 -23.92
CA LYS A 225 6.17 31.67 -25.39
C LYS A 225 4.85 32.32 -25.80
N SER A 226 4.70 33.60 -25.49
CA SER A 226 3.80 34.52 -26.22
C SER A 226 3.99 35.94 -25.68
N SER A 227 5.03 36.63 -26.15
CA SER A 227 4.99 38.10 -26.26
C SER A 227 6.06 38.56 -27.24
N GLU A 228 5.70 38.49 -28.52
CA GLU A 228 6.23 39.23 -29.68
C GLU A 228 5.50 38.59 -30.88
N ALA A 229 4.74 39.24 -31.75
CA ALA A 229 4.30 40.62 -31.95
C ALA A 229 3.09 40.54 -32.91
N ASN A 230 2.26 41.58 -33.05
CA ASN A 230 1.73 42.01 -34.37
C ASN A 230 0.87 43.27 -34.32
N GLY A 231 1.14 44.15 -35.31
CA GLY A 231 0.40 45.37 -35.66
C GLY A 231 1.10 46.62 -35.11
N HIS A 232 1.62 47.58 -35.89
CA HIS A 232 1.13 48.06 -37.18
C HIS A 232 2.15 49.04 -37.84
N ILE A 233 2.05 49.18 -39.17
CA ILE A 233 2.46 50.30 -40.06
C ILE A 233 3.80 50.23 -40.83
N PHE A 234 3.61 50.02 -42.14
CA PHE A 234 4.29 50.49 -43.36
C PHE A 234 5.44 51.52 -43.31
N ASN A 235 6.47 51.21 -44.13
CA ASN A 235 7.42 52.03 -44.91
C ASN A 235 7.91 53.39 -44.40
N ASP A 236 9.24 53.51 -44.18
CA ASP A 236 10.14 54.21 -45.12
C ASP A 236 11.64 53.93 -44.80
N LYS A 237 12.47 53.86 -45.85
CA LYS A 237 13.95 53.78 -45.83
C LYS A 237 14.55 55.22 -45.79
N PRO A 238 15.88 55.45 -45.76
CA PRO A 238 17.04 54.69 -45.25
C PRO A 238 18.02 55.55 -44.39
N ALA A 239 19.12 54.91 -43.94
CA ALA A 239 20.51 55.42 -43.91
C ALA A 239 21.21 55.64 -42.54
N THR A 240 22.37 54.96 -42.39
CA THR A 240 23.70 55.42 -41.85
C THR A 240 23.79 55.94 -40.41
N ASN A 241 24.81 55.75 -39.57
CA ASN A 241 26.22 55.28 -39.55
C ASN A 241 26.43 54.73 -38.11
N GLY A 242 27.34 53.85 -37.73
CA GLY A 242 28.72 53.66 -38.14
C GLY A 242 29.56 53.29 -36.89
N HIS A 243 30.58 52.47 -37.15
CA HIS A 243 31.83 52.33 -36.40
C HIS A 243 32.00 51.20 -35.35
N VAL A 244 33.03 50.41 -35.66
CA VAL A 244 33.61 49.24 -35.01
C VAL A 244 35.04 49.62 -34.68
N GLU A 245 35.51 49.39 -33.46
CA GLU A 245 36.92 49.15 -33.06
C GLU A 245 36.92 48.77 -31.56
N THR A 246 37.78 47.93 -30.98
CA THR A 246 38.88 47.06 -31.44
C THR A 246 39.16 46.04 -30.33
N LYS A 247 39.65 44.85 -30.70
CA LYS A 247 40.21 43.84 -29.78
C LYS A 247 41.57 44.29 -29.22
N LYS A 248 41.91 43.86 -28.01
CA LYS A 248 43.30 43.52 -27.65
C LYS A 248 43.38 42.40 -26.61
N HIS A 249 43.98 41.29 -27.02
CA HIS A 249 44.58 40.26 -26.16
C HIS A 249 45.93 40.75 -25.64
N LYS A 250 46.23 40.43 -24.39
CA LYS A 250 47.53 39.93 -23.93
C LYS A 250 47.27 38.84 -22.90
#